data_AF-A0A1I4ZN26-F1
#
_entry.id   AF-A0A1I4ZN26-F1
#
_cell.length_a   1.000
_cell.length_b   1.000
_cell.length_c   1.000
_cell.angle_alpha   90.00
_cell.angle_beta   90.00
_cell.angle_gamma   90.00
#
_symmetry.space_group_name_H-M   'P 1'
#
loop_
_entity.id
_entity.type
_entity.pdbx_description
1 polymer ?
#
loop_
_entity_poly.entity_id
_entity_poly.type
_entity_poly.pdbx_seq_one_letter_code
_entity_poly.pdbx_strand_id
1 'polypeptide(L)'
;MFLFALLTVFLSTVAQAQDLAVNTVYIASSGNPALDQHMTRLLGDALGDEAALRPLTNGQTATPDDAPIVTIGPSAFSRVRQANRRAPILAMLVERSFIKDYAARNPGQISAVYYDVPLELQALIGKAVLPQATKVAIIASTETAGLYEPVVDKLPAMGLQPRVFIVDTQQDLIPTLVRALSYGDFLLAGPDDRIYNPSTIKHILLTTYRRSRIVIGPSQAYVKAGSLASGYAPFPGMAEAAADKLHHYFAKGEFPVPDYPDQYSVEINSQVARSLNIPLPDKETLEQELDQARAQFEGSEE
;
A
#
# COMPACT_ATOMS: atom_id res chain seq x y z
N MET A 1 -20.53 77.56 37.98
CA MET A 1 -21.58 77.46 36.95
C MET A 1 -21.16 76.34 35.99
N PHE A 2 -21.98 75.29 35.91
CA PHE A 2 -22.01 74.12 34.99
C PHE A 2 -20.97 74.09 33.83
N LEU A 3 -20.38 72.97 33.43
CA LEU A 3 -21.05 71.74 32.98
C LEU A 3 -20.01 70.62 32.70
N PHE A 4 -20.42 69.39 33.02
CA PHE A 4 -19.81 68.11 32.65
C PHE A 4 -19.54 67.96 31.14
N ALA A 5 -18.41 67.34 30.77
CA ALA A 5 -18.26 66.61 29.50
C ALA A 5 -17.34 65.41 29.70
N LEU A 6 -17.97 64.26 29.92
CA LEU A 6 -17.39 62.93 29.97
C LEU A 6 -17.87 62.24 28.69
N LEU A 7 -16.98 61.81 27.77
CA LEU A 7 -17.31 60.72 26.85
C LEU A 7 -16.07 60.15 26.12
N THR A 8 -15.72 58.94 26.56
CA THR A 8 -15.34 57.76 25.76
C THR A 8 -14.28 57.90 24.66
N VAL A 9 -13.07 57.48 25.02
CA VAL A 9 -12.07 56.96 24.08
C VAL A 9 -12.51 55.56 23.66
N PHE A 10 -12.93 55.39 22.40
CA PHE A 10 -13.08 54.07 21.78
C PHE A 10 -11.68 53.58 21.38
N LEU A 11 -11.09 52.70 22.21
CA LEU A 11 -9.98 51.85 21.76
C LEU A 11 -10.58 50.77 20.86
N SER A 12 -10.49 50.98 19.55
CA SER A 12 -10.74 49.91 18.57
C SER A 12 -9.59 48.91 18.64
N THR A 13 -9.72 47.89 19.48
CA THR A 13 -8.94 46.67 19.36
C THR A 13 -9.35 45.99 18.07
N VAL A 14 -8.63 46.27 16.98
CA VAL A 14 -8.68 45.44 15.78
C VAL A 14 -8.03 44.11 16.18
N ALA A 15 -8.87 43.15 16.55
CA ALA A 15 -8.44 41.76 16.60
C ALA A 15 -8.03 41.40 15.18
N GLN A 16 -6.72 41.31 14.93
CA GLN A 16 -6.23 40.54 13.80
C GLN A 16 -6.65 39.10 14.09
N ALA A 17 -7.79 38.68 13.53
CA ALA A 17 -7.98 37.29 13.22
C ALA A 17 -6.82 36.95 12.27
N GLN A 18 -5.79 36.28 12.80
CA GLN A 18 -4.95 35.45 11.95
C GLN A 18 -5.92 34.48 11.32
N ASP A 19 -6.30 34.76 10.07
CA ASP A 19 -6.91 33.78 9.20
C ASP A 19 -5.89 32.63 9.21
N LEU A 20 -6.17 31.58 9.96
CA LEU A 20 -5.33 30.38 9.98
C LEU A 20 -5.33 29.94 8.53
N ALA A 21 -4.20 30.15 7.84
CA ALA A 21 -4.07 29.80 6.44
C ALA A 21 -4.28 28.29 6.34
N VAL A 22 -5.49 27.89 5.97
CA VAL A 22 -5.86 26.49 5.86
C VAL A 22 -4.97 25.89 4.79
N ASN A 23 -4.22 24.83 5.15
CA ASN A 23 -3.35 24.16 4.19
C ASN A 23 -4.20 23.69 3.01
N THR A 24 -3.74 23.91 1.79
CA THR A 24 -4.47 23.44 0.61
C THR A 24 -3.78 22.21 0.04
N VAL A 25 -4.55 21.14 -0.19
CA VAL A 25 -4.06 19.90 -0.82
C VAL A 25 -4.85 19.67 -2.09
N TYR A 26 -4.14 19.42 -3.19
CA TYR A 26 -4.77 19.14 -4.48
C TYR A 26 -4.92 17.64 -4.70
N ILE A 27 -6.09 17.20 -5.17
CA ILE A 27 -6.37 15.79 -5.46
C ILE A 27 -6.38 15.57 -6.98
N ALA A 28 -5.46 14.74 -7.46
CA ALA A 28 -5.47 14.24 -8.83
C ALA A 28 -6.20 12.89 -8.90
N SER A 29 -7.29 12.86 -9.66
CA SER A 29 -8.25 11.75 -9.74
C SER A 29 -7.70 10.51 -10.45
N SER A 30 -8.14 9.33 -10.03
CA SER A 30 -7.87 8.07 -10.72
C SER A 30 -8.61 7.96 -12.06
N GLY A 31 -9.72 8.68 -12.20
CA GLY A 31 -10.67 8.54 -13.32
C GLY A 31 -11.86 7.64 -12.99
N ASN A 32 -11.92 7.11 -11.76
CA ASN A 32 -13.08 6.41 -11.21
C ASN A 32 -13.75 7.31 -10.15
N PRO A 33 -14.87 7.98 -10.48
CA PRO A 33 -15.50 8.96 -9.59
C PRO A 33 -15.90 8.39 -8.22
N ALA A 34 -16.35 7.14 -8.16
CA ALA A 34 -16.75 6.51 -6.90
C ALA A 34 -15.54 6.27 -5.98
N LEU A 35 -14.44 5.80 -6.55
CA LEU A 35 -13.18 5.62 -5.82
C LEU A 35 -12.61 6.96 -5.37
N ASP A 36 -12.58 7.93 -6.28
CA ASP A 36 -12.04 9.27 -6.03
C ASP A 36 -12.81 9.97 -4.90
N GLN A 37 -14.14 9.91 -4.93
CA GLN A 37 -14.98 10.45 -3.87
C GLN A 37 -14.77 9.72 -2.54
N HIS A 38 -14.68 8.40 -2.56
CA HIS A 38 -14.47 7.61 -1.35
C HIS A 38 -13.14 7.94 -0.67
N MET A 39 -12.04 7.95 -1.44
CA MET A 39 -10.71 8.27 -0.92
C MET A 39 -10.58 9.73 -0.48
N THR A 40 -11.14 10.68 -1.25
CA THR A 40 -11.14 12.10 -0.87
C THR A 40 -11.88 12.32 0.44
N ARG A 41 -13.02 11.64 0.65
CA ARG A 41 -13.76 11.72 1.92
C ARG A 41 -12.94 11.15 3.07
N LEU A 42 -12.39 9.94 2.93
CA LEU A 42 -11.57 9.32 4.00
C LEU A 42 -10.36 10.18 4.36
N LEU A 43 -9.68 10.75 3.36
CA LEU A 43 -8.55 11.64 3.59
C LEU A 43 -8.98 12.94 4.27
N GLY A 44 -10.13 13.51 3.88
CA GLY A 44 -10.68 14.68 4.53
C GLY A 44 -11.08 14.41 5.99
N ASP A 45 -11.70 13.26 6.25
CA ASP A 45 -12.04 12.81 7.60
C ASP A 45 -10.77 12.65 8.47
N ALA A 46 -9.68 12.15 7.89
CA ALA A 46 -8.39 11.96 8.58
C ALA A 46 -7.61 13.27 8.82
N LEU A 47 -7.67 14.23 7.88
CA LEU A 47 -7.00 15.53 8.00
C LEU A 47 -7.76 16.53 8.89
N GLY A 48 -9.08 16.35 9.05
CA GLY A 48 -9.94 17.29 9.76
C GLY A 48 -9.94 18.69 9.14
N ASP A 49 -10.08 19.72 9.99
CA ASP A 49 -10.18 21.12 9.55
C ASP A 49 -8.81 21.77 9.25
N GLU A 50 -7.70 21.03 9.35
CA GLU A 50 -6.34 21.54 9.14
C GLU A 50 -6.01 21.79 7.65
N ALA A 51 -6.71 21.09 6.75
CA ALA A 51 -6.44 21.16 5.32
C ALA A 51 -7.71 21.09 4.46
N ALA A 52 -7.77 21.97 3.46
CA ALA A 52 -8.81 21.97 2.44
C ALA A 52 -8.39 21.12 1.24
N LEU A 53 -9.15 20.06 0.97
CA LEU A 53 -8.96 19.23 -0.23
C LEU A 53 -9.64 19.88 -1.43
N ARG A 54 -8.87 20.07 -2.52
CA ARG A 54 -9.37 20.65 -3.78
C ARG A 54 -9.09 19.72 -4.95
N PRO A 55 -10.08 19.45 -5.83
CA PRO A 55 -9.82 18.67 -7.02
C PRO A 55 -8.89 19.43 -7.97
N LEU A 56 -7.91 18.74 -8.53
CA LEU A 56 -7.07 19.26 -9.60
C LEU A 56 -7.84 19.15 -10.92
N THR A 57 -8.24 20.29 -11.47
CA THR A 57 -9.01 20.31 -12.73
C THR A 57 -8.12 19.92 -13.90
N ASN A 58 -8.63 19.13 -14.84
CA ASN A 58 -7.89 18.76 -16.06
C ASN A 58 -7.34 20.01 -16.76
N GLY A 59 -6.01 20.08 -16.92
CA GLY A 59 -5.31 21.22 -17.54
C GLY A 59 -4.69 22.21 -16.55
N GLN A 60 -5.04 22.15 -15.26
CA GLN A 60 -4.32 22.84 -14.19
C GLN A 60 -3.20 21.91 -13.69
N THR A 61 -1.96 22.30 -13.95
CA THR A 61 -0.77 21.45 -13.65
C THR A 61 0.23 22.17 -12.74
N ALA A 62 0.07 23.49 -12.60
CA ALA A 62 0.73 24.28 -11.59
C ALA A 62 -0.24 24.45 -10.42
N THR A 63 0.19 24.02 -9.24
CA THR A 63 -0.46 24.41 -7.98
C THR A 63 0.08 25.79 -7.57
N PRO A 64 -0.75 26.65 -6.96
CA PRO A 64 -0.26 27.81 -6.24
C PRO A 64 0.69 27.36 -5.12
N ASP A 65 1.78 28.11 -4.92
CA ASP A 65 2.64 28.08 -3.73
C ASP A 65 3.21 26.70 -3.32
N ASP A 66 3.61 25.86 -4.29
CA ASP A 66 4.17 24.52 -4.02
C ASP A 66 3.26 23.64 -3.15
N ALA A 67 1.94 23.85 -3.24
CA ALA A 67 0.96 23.05 -2.50
C ALA A 67 1.05 21.57 -2.91
N PRO A 68 0.95 20.64 -1.94
CA PRO A 68 1.09 19.21 -2.21
C PRO A 68 -0.07 18.68 -3.04
N ILE A 69 0.26 17.73 -3.93
CA ILE A 69 -0.71 17.01 -4.76
C ILE A 69 -0.78 15.57 -4.30
N VAL A 70 -1.96 15.13 -3.87
CA VAL A 70 -2.26 13.72 -3.65
C VAL A 70 -2.76 13.11 -4.95
N THR A 71 -2.09 12.06 -5.42
CA THR A 71 -2.48 11.37 -6.66
C THR A 71 -3.09 10.01 -6.33
N ILE A 72 -4.29 9.74 -6.86
CA ILE A 72 -4.98 8.47 -6.65
C ILE A 72 -4.67 7.53 -7.83
N GLY A 73 -3.74 6.61 -7.61
CA GLY A 73 -3.32 5.59 -8.57
C GLY A 73 -2.21 6.03 -9.55
N PRO A 74 -1.61 5.05 -10.27
CA PRO A 74 -0.43 5.27 -11.11
C PRO A 74 -0.69 6.19 -12.31
N SER A 75 -1.92 6.17 -12.84
CA SER A 75 -2.33 7.04 -13.95
C SER A 75 -2.39 8.51 -13.51
N ALA A 76 -2.94 8.80 -12.32
CA ALA A 76 -2.98 10.16 -11.78
C ALA A 76 -1.58 10.69 -11.52
N PHE A 77 -0.74 9.86 -10.89
CA PHE A 77 0.68 10.17 -10.65
C PHE A 77 1.41 10.54 -11.95
N SER A 78 1.30 9.68 -12.96
CA SER A 78 1.97 9.87 -14.25
C SER A 78 1.56 11.17 -14.94
N ARG A 79 0.26 11.51 -14.92
CA ARG A 79 -0.25 12.76 -15.51
C ARG A 79 0.31 14.00 -14.80
N VAL A 80 0.28 14.02 -13.47
CA VAL A 80 0.82 15.13 -12.68
C VAL A 80 2.32 15.27 -12.92
N ARG A 81 3.07 14.16 -12.88
CA ARG A 81 4.53 14.17 -13.07
C ARG A 81 4.95 14.63 -14.46
N GLN A 82 4.21 14.25 -15.49
CA GLN A 82 4.45 14.69 -16.87
C GLN A 82 4.27 16.21 -17.01
N ALA A 83 3.27 16.76 -16.33
CA ALA A 83 2.93 18.16 -16.48
C ALA A 83 3.74 19.09 -15.57
N ASN A 84 4.11 18.64 -14.37
CA ASN A 84 4.94 19.39 -13.44
C ASN A 84 5.92 18.47 -12.71
N ARG A 85 7.18 18.49 -13.14
CA ARG A 85 8.28 17.74 -12.53
C ARG A 85 8.79 18.33 -11.20
N ARG A 86 8.24 19.47 -10.76
CA ARG A 86 8.59 20.09 -9.48
C ARG A 86 7.50 19.95 -8.43
N ALA A 87 6.32 19.46 -8.81
CA ALA A 87 5.22 19.30 -7.87
C ALA A 87 5.62 18.37 -6.70
N PRO A 88 5.32 18.74 -5.45
CA PRO A 88 5.35 17.84 -4.32
C PRO A 88 4.18 16.86 -4.44
N ILE A 89 4.47 15.56 -4.51
CA ILE A 89 3.47 14.52 -4.79
C ILE A 89 3.45 13.48 -3.68
N LEU A 90 2.26 13.24 -3.13
CA LEU A 90 1.96 12.07 -2.32
C LEU A 90 1.12 11.08 -3.14
N ALA A 91 1.71 9.97 -3.54
CA ALA A 91 1.00 8.95 -4.31
C ALA A 91 0.24 7.97 -3.40
N MET A 92 -1.04 7.75 -3.69
CA MET A 92 -1.86 6.72 -3.04
C MET A 92 -2.30 5.69 -4.08
N LEU A 93 -2.69 4.49 -3.62
CA LEU A 93 -3.13 3.40 -4.49
C LEU A 93 -2.09 3.01 -5.56
N VAL A 94 -0.81 3.04 -5.18
CA VAL A 94 0.32 2.63 -6.02
C VAL A 94 1.06 1.48 -5.35
N GLU A 95 1.68 0.61 -6.15
CA GLU A 95 2.58 -0.42 -5.65
C GLU A 95 3.97 0.16 -5.39
N ARG A 96 4.70 -0.44 -4.44
CA ARG A 96 6.11 -0.08 -4.18
C ARG A 96 6.97 -0.15 -5.44
N SER A 97 6.78 -1.20 -6.26
CA SER A 97 7.51 -1.43 -7.52
C SER A 97 7.40 -0.26 -8.50
N PHE A 98 6.22 0.38 -8.55
CA PHE A 98 5.92 1.49 -9.44
C PHE A 98 6.59 2.80 -9.02
N ILE A 99 6.59 3.11 -7.71
CA ILE A 99 6.93 4.45 -7.22
C ILE A 99 8.35 4.56 -6.63
N LYS A 100 8.97 3.45 -6.20
CA LYS A 100 10.24 3.46 -5.45
C LYS A 100 11.35 4.27 -6.14
N ASP A 101 11.50 4.14 -7.46
CA ASP A 101 12.59 4.79 -8.21
C ASP A 101 12.31 6.29 -8.38
N TYR A 102 11.04 6.69 -8.43
CA TYR A 102 10.66 8.10 -8.46
C TYR A 102 10.96 8.78 -7.13
N ALA A 103 10.59 8.15 -6.02
CA ALA A 103 10.86 8.66 -4.67
C ALA A 103 12.38 8.74 -4.39
N ALA A 104 13.13 7.69 -4.72
CA ALA A 104 14.58 7.66 -4.52
C ALA A 104 15.32 8.78 -5.28
N ARG A 105 14.83 9.16 -6.47
CA ARG A 105 15.42 10.24 -7.28
C ARG A 105 14.94 11.64 -6.90
N ASN A 106 13.86 11.75 -6.12
CA ASN A 106 13.25 13.03 -5.74
C ASN A 106 12.88 13.02 -4.23
N PRO A 107 13.86 12.83 -3.33
CA PRO A 107 13.62 12.80 -1.89
C PRO A 107 12.99 14.11 -1.41
N GLY A 108 12.09 14.04 -0.43
CA GLY A 108 11.35 15.20 0.08
C GLY A 108 10.25 15.72 -0.86
N GLN A 109 10.33 15.45 -2.16
CA GLN A 109 9.33 15.87 -3.14
C GLN A 109 8.29 14.78 -3.43
N ILE A 110 8.73 13.52 -3.54
CA ILE A 110 7.85 12.42 -3.90
C ILE A 110 7.80 11.41 -2.76
N SER A 111 6.59 11.17 -2.27
CA SER A 111 6.29 10.12 -1.32
C SER A 111 5.10 9.29 -1.78
N ALA A 112 4.81 8.22 -1.05
CA ALA A 112 3.66 7.38 -1.33
C ALA A 112 3.19 6.63 -0.09
N VAL A 113 1.92 6.25 -0.14
CA VAL A 113 1.32 5.21 0.70
C VAL A 113 1.03 4.01 -0.21
N TYR A 114 1.73 2.91 0.04
CA TYR A 114 1.64 1.70 -0.78
C TYR A 114 0.29 0.98 -0.59
N TYR A 115 -0.25 0.43 -1.67
CA TYR A 115 -1.50 -0.35 -1.65
C TYR A 115 -1.28 -1.86 -1.48
N ASP A 116 -0.14 -2.35 -1.97
CA ASP A 116 0.32 -3.70 -1.69
C ASP A 116 0.76 -3.84 -0.23
N VAL A 117 1.12 -5.06 0.17
CA VAL A 117 1.69 -5.33 1.49
C VAL A 117 3.09 -5.93 1.33
N PRO A 118 3.96 -5.83 2.35
CA PRO A 118 5.26 -6.49 2.33
C PRO A 118 5.14 -7.99 2.05
N LEU A 119 6.11 -8.55 1.31
CA LEU A 119 6.14 -9.97 0.99
C LEU A 119 6.35 -10.83 2.23
N GLU A 120 7.03 -10.29 3.24
CA GLU A 120 7.21 -10.88 4.56
C GLU A 120 5.87 -11.07 5.25
N LEU A 121 4.98 -10.07 5.20
CA LEU A 121 3.62 -10.18 5.74
C LEU A 121 2.80 -11.24 4.99
N GLN A 122 2.94 -11.32 3.67
CA GLN A 122 2.30 -12.38 2.88
C GLN A 122 2.81 -13.78 3.29
N ALA A 123 4.11 -13.93 3.55
CA ALA A 123 4.65 -15.20 4.03
C ALA A 123 4.12 -15.55 5.44
N LEU A 124 3.97 -14.56 6.33
CA LEU A 124 3.36 -14.73 7.65
C LEU A 124 1.89 -15.15 7.53
N ILE A 125 1.12 -14.57 6.61
CA ILE A 125 -0.25 -15.02 6.30
C ILE A 125 -0.24 -16.50 5.90
N GLY A 126 0.71 -16.90 5.05
CA GLY A 126 0.89 -18.31 4.68
C GLY A 126 1.19 -19.22 5.86
N LYS A 127 2.03 -18.76 6.80
CA LYS A 127 2.38 -19.49 8.03
C LYS A 127 1.21 -19.57 9.00
N ALA A 128 0.43 -18.51 9.16
CA ALA A 128 -0.75 -18.52 10.03
C ALA A 128 -1.85 -19.44 9.49
N VAL A 129 -2.03 -19.47 8.16
CA VAL A 129 -2.98 -20.39 7.51
C VAL A 129 -2.49 -21.85 7.49
N LEU A 130 -1.16 -22.07 7.38
CA LEU A 130 -0.53 -23.39 7.47
C LEU A 130 0.56 -23.39 8.54
N PRO A 131 0.22 -23.54 9.83
CA PRO A 131 1.18 -23.46 10.95
C PRO A 131 2.36 -24.43 10.83
N GLN A 132 2.15 -25.59 10.22
CA GLN A 132 3.19 -26.59 9.97
C GLN A 132 4.13 -26.28 8.80
N ALA A 133 3.85 -25.25 7.99
CA ALA A 133 4.66 -24.91 6.83
C ALA A 133 6.06 -24.48 7.26
N THR A 134 7.08 -25.01 6.59
CA THR A 134 8.50 -24.67 6.82
C THR A 134 9.20 -24.23 5.54
N LYS A 135 8.64 -24.51 4.36
CA LYS A 135 9.26 -24.17 3.07
C LYS A 135 8.35 -23.29 2.24
N VAL A 136 8.92 -22.22 1.70
CA VAL A 136 8.19 -21.25 0.86
C VAL A 136 8.77 -21.28 -0.53
N ALA A 137 7.94 -21.60 -1.52
CA ALA A 137 8.32 -21.49 -2.92
C ALA A 137 7.93 -20.11 -3.46
N ILE A 138 8.86 -19.45 -4.14
CA ILE A 138 8.64 -18.18 -4.83
C ILE A 138 9.00 -18.40 -6.29
N ILE A 139 8.21 -17.85 -7.20
CA ILE A 139 8.53 -17.84 -8.63
C ILE A 139 8.72 -16.39 -9.06
N ALA A 140 9.82 -16.12 -9.76
CA ALA A 140 10.18 -14.79 -10.21
C ALA A 140 10.63 -14.83 -11.68
N SER A 141 10.31 -13.79 -12.44
CA SER A 141 10.96 -13.56 -13.72
C SER A 141 12.39 -13.07 -13.48
N THR A 142 13.24 -13.16 -14.50
CA THR A 142 14.63 -12.67 -14.42
C THR A 142 14.69 -11.18 -14.03
N GLU A 143 13.68 -10.38 -14.41
CA GLU A 143 13.60 -8.95 -14.12
C GLU A 143 13.24 -8.64 -12.67
N THR A 144 12.41 -9.49 -12.03
CA THR A 144 11.92 -9.28 -10.67
C THR A 144 12.67 -10.08 -9.62
N ALA A 145 13.59 -10.97 -10.03
CA ALA A 145 14.33 -11.86 -9.13
C ALA A 145 14.97 -11.12 -7.94
N GLY A 146 15.60 -9.98 -8.20
CA GLY A 146 16.24 -9.15 -7.16
C GLY A 146 15.27 -8.54 -6.14
N LEU A 147 13.96 -8.48 -6.44
CA LEU A 147 12.96 -7.99 -5.49
C LEU A 147 12.79 -8.93 -4.29
N TYR A 148 13.17 -10.20 -4.44
CA TYR A 148 12.96 -11.23 -3.43
C TYR A 148 14.17 -11.45 -2.52
N GLU A 149 15.32 -10.82 -2.79
CA GLU A 149 16.52 -10.95 -1.94
C GLU A 149 16.23 -10.60 -0.46
N PRO A 150 15.58 -9.45 -0.12
CA PRO A 150 15.29 -9.13 1.28
C PRO A 150 14.39 -10.17 1.95
N VAL A 151 13.44 -10.72 1.19
CA VAL A 151 12.50 -11.74 1.67
C VAL A 151 13.24 -13.05 1.92
N VAL A 152 14.17 -13.42 1.05
CA VAL A 152 14.98 -14.63 1.21
C VAL A 152 15.81 -14.59 2.50
N ASP A 153 16.31 -13.41 2.86
CA ASP A 153 17.14 -13.22 4.05
C ASP A 153 16.31 -13.16 5.36
N LYS A 154 15.11 -12.57 5.32
CA LYS A 154 14.26 -12.35 6.51
C LYS A 154 13.42 -13.56 6.91
N LEU A 155 12.89 -14.33 5.95
CA LEU A 155 11.98 -15.44 6.25
C LEU A 155 12.57 -16.58 7.11
N PRO A 156 13.89 -16.90 7.06
CA PRO A 156 14.48 -17.88 7.97
C PRO A 156 14.29 -17.56 9.45
N ALA A 157 14.33 -16.27 9.84
CA ALA A 157 14.05 -15.84 11.21
C ALA A 157 12.61 -16.16 11.64
N MET A 158 11.69 -16.24 10.67
CA MET A 158 10.27 -16.60 10.85
C MET A 158 10.02 -18.11 10.77
N GLY A 159 11.08 -18.94 10.77
CA GLY A 159 10.97 -20.39 10.65
C GLY A 159 10.56 -20.88 9.26
N LEU A 160 10.71 -20.03 8.25
CA LEU A 160 10.37 -20.32 6.86
C LEU A 160 11.65 -20.37 6.01
N GLN A 161 11.78 -21.40 5.18
CA GLN A 161 12.91 -21.58 4.25
C GLN A 161 12.47 -21.19 2.84
N PRO A 162 12.72 -19.94 2.41
CA PRO A 162 12.36 -19.49 1.08
C PRO A 162 13.27 -20.07 0.00
N ARG A 163 12.70 -20.31 -1.18
CA ARG A 163 13.47 -20.59 -2.39
C ARG A 163 12.82 -19.94 -3.60
N VAL A 164 13.60 -19.12 -4.31
CA VAL A 164 13.20 -18.49 -5.56
C VAL A 164 13.49 -19.40 -6.74
N PHE A 165 12.53 -19.53 -7.63
CA PHE A 165 12.62 -20.30 -8.87
C PHE A 165 12.42 -19.35 -10.05
N ILE A 166 13.45 -19.24 -10.91
CA ILE A 166 13.44 -18.30 -12.02
C ILE A 166 12.68 -18.85 -13.23
N VAL A 167 11.84 -18.00 -13.83
CA VAL A 167 11.13 -18.23 -15.08
C VAL A 167 11.67 -17.26 -16.13
N ASP A 168 12.46 -17.80 -17.07
CA ASP A 168 13.06 -17.00 -18.14
C ASP A 168 12.04 -16.69 -19.24
N THR A 169 11.25 -17.69 -19.64
CA THR A 169 10.22 -17.57 -20.68
C THR A 169 8.86 -18.07 -20.22
N GLN A 170 7.79 -17.68 -20.94
CA GLN A 170 6.44 -18.13 -20.62
C GLN A 170 6.29 -19.66 -20.76
N GLN A 171 7.06 -20.29 -21.66
CA GLN A 171 7.10 -21.74 -21.84
C GLN A 171 7.68 -22.46 -20.61
N ASP A 172 8.58 -21.81 -19.87
CA ASP A 172 9.21 -22.36 -18.68
C ASP A 172 8.34 -22.25 -17.43
N LEU A 173 7.26 -21.45 -17.47
CA LEU A 173 6.42 -21.16 -16.31
C LEU A 173 5.90 -22.42 -15.61
N ILE A 174 5.22 -23.31 -16.35
CA ILE A 174 4.60 -24.50 -15.77
C ILE A 174 5.65 -25.54 -15.32
N PRO A 175 6.69 -25.87 -16.10
CA PRO A 175 7.79 -26.72 -15.63
C PRO A 175 8.46 -26.18 -14.37
N THR A 176 8.71 -24.87 -14.29
CA THR A 176 9.32 -24.23 -13.12
C THR A 176 8.38 -24.23 -11.92
N LEU A 177 7.11 -23.91 -12.11
CA LEU A 177 6.08 -24.00 -11.07
C LEU A 177 6.00 -25.41 -10.49
N VAL A 178 6.05 -26.45 -11.32
CA VAL A 178 6.08 -27.84 -10.85
C VAL A 178 7.28 -28.10 -9.93
N ARG A 179 8.48 -27.64 -10.29
CA ARG A 179 9.67 -27.78 -9.43
C ARG A 179 9.52 -27.00 -8.13
N ALA A 180 8.96 -25.79 -8.20
CA ALA A 180 8.71 -24.93 -7.05
C ALA A 180 7.75 -25.60 -6.05
N LEU A 181 6.64 -26.16 -6.52
CA LEU A 181 5.63 -26.83 -5.70
C LEU A 181 6.09 -28.18 -5.12
N SER A 182 7.11 -28.80 -5.71
CA SER A 182 7.78 -29.96 -5.12
C SER A 182 8.67 -29.59 -3.93
N TYR A 183 9.12 -28.34 -3.85
CA TYR A 183 9.93 -27.83 -2.74
C TYR A 183 9.07 -27.21 -1.64
N GLY A 184 8.22 -26.25 -2.00
CA GLY A 184 7.48 -25.42 -1.04
C GLY A 184 6.23 -26.09 -0.50
N ASP A 185 5.91 -25.80 0.76
CA ASP A 185 4.63 -26.13 1.39
C ASP A 185 3.51 -25.24 0.86
N PHE A 186 3.86 -24.02 0.45
CA PHE A 186 3.01 -23.11 -0.29
C PHE A 186 3.79 -22.30 -1.32
N LEU A 187 3.04 -21.75 -2.29
CA LEU A 187 3.54 -20.77 -3.24
C LEU A 187 3.26 -19.37 -2.70
N LEU A 188 4.31 -18.58 -2.50
CA LEU A 188 4.23 -17.15 -2.23
C LEU A 188 4.30 -16.41 -3.57
N ALA A 189 3.19 -15.79 -3.94
CA ALA A 189 3.07 -15.02 -5.17
C ALA A 189 3.38 -13.54 -4.90
N GLY A 190 4.41 -13.01 -5.56
CA GLY A 190 4.77 -11.60 -5.49
C GLY A 190 4.27 -10.79 -6.70
N PRO A 191 4.54 -9.48 -6.71
CA PRO A 191 4.08 -8.56 -7.75
C PRO A 191 4.93 -8.70 -9.02
N ASP A 192 4.64 -9.74 -9.81
CA ASP A 192 5.27 -10.00 -11.11
C ASP A 192 4.20 -10.24 -12.18
N ASP A 193 3.90 -9.22 -12.97
CA ASP A 193 2.88 -9.27 -14.03
C ASP A 193 3.24 -10.20 -15.21
N ARG A 194 4.51 -10.61 -15.35
CA ARG A 194 4.90 -11.60 -16.36
C ARG A 194 4.50 -13.01 -15.93
N ILE A 195 4.46 -13.25 -14.62
CA ILE A 195 4.07 -14.53 -14.02
C ILE A 195 2.58 -14.54 -13.68
N TYR A 196 2.11 -13.55 -12.93
CA TYR A 196 0.76 -13.44 -12.43
C TYR A 196 0.01 -12.43 -13.28
N ASN A 197 -0.79 -12.93 -14.23
CA ASN A 197 -1.65 -12.10 -15.08
C ASN A 197 -2.89 -12.90 -15.52
N PRO A 198 -3.89 -12.26 -16.16
CA PRO A 198 -5.12 -12.93 -16.58
C PRO A 198 -4.92 -14.15 -17.49
N SER A 199 -3.81 -14.20 -18.26
CA SER A 199 -3.54 -15.32 -19.17
C SER A 199 -2.92 -16.53 -18.49
N THR A 200 -2.16 -16.33 -17.39
CA THR A 200 -1.40 -17.39 -16.72
C THR A 200 -2.03 -17.86 -15.41
N ILE A 201 -2.78 -17.00 -14.72
CA ILE A 201 -3.23 -17.26 -13.34
C ILE A 201 -4.04 -18.55 -13.21
N LYS A 202 -4.95 -18.82 -14.15
CA LYS A 202 -5.76 -20.04 -14.15
C LYS A 202 -4.88 -21.30 -14.18
N HIS A 203 -3.84 -21.29 -15.00
CA HIS A 203 -2.92 -22.44 -15.11
C HIS A 203 -2.07 -22.61 -13.85
N ILE A 204 -1.64 -21.50 -13.23
CA ILE A 204 -0.92 -21.51 -11.96
C ILE A 204 -1.78 -22.17 -10.88
N LEU A 205 -2.99 -21.66 -10.66
CA LEU A 205 -3.90 -22.15 -9.62
C LEU A 205 -4.25 -23.63 -9.80
N LEU A 206 -4.62 -24.05 -11.02
CA LEU A 206 -4.94 -25.45 -11.30
C LEU A 206 -3.73 -26.38 -11.05
N THR A 207 -2.52 -25.94 -11.43
CA THR A 207 -1.31 -26.73 -11.21
C THR A 207 -0.97 -26.82 -9.72
N THR A 208 -1.13 -25.73 -8.99
CA THR A 208 -0.91 -25.63 -7.53
C THR A 208 -1.86 -26.55 -6.76
N TYR A 209 -3.16 -26.47 -7.01
CA TYR A 209 -4.15 -27.28 -6.29
C TYR A 209 -4.13 -28.76 -6.65
N ARG A 210 -3.75 -29.12 -7.89
CA ARG A 210 -3.51 -30.53 -8.26
C ARG A 210 -2.38 -31.17 -7.44
N ARG A 211 -1.50 -30.36 -6.85
CA ARG A 211 -0.41 -30.79 -5.98
C ARG A 211 -0.71 -30.58 -4.50
N SER A 212 -1.96 -30.25 -4.14
CA SER A 212 -2.38 -29.97 -2.76
C SER A 212 -1.54 -28.88 -2.08
N ARG A 213 -1.11 -27.89 -2.86
CA ARG A 213 -0.40 -26.71 -2.38
C ARG A 213 -1.33 -25.50 -2.45
N ILE A 214 -1.06 -24.49 -1.65
CA ILE A 214 -1.83 -23.24 -1.62
C ILE A 214 -1.06 -22.11 -2.30
N VAL A 215 -1.77 -21.05 -2.70
CA VAL A 215 -1.19 -19.79 -3.17
C VAL A 215 -1.54 -18.68 -2.20
N ILE A 216 -0.53 -17.94 -1.74
CA ILE A 216 -0.70 -16.70 -0.96
C ILE A 216 -0.27 -15.53 -1.83
N GLY A 217 -1.08 -14.47 -1.87
CA GLY A 217 -0.85 -13.29 -2.71
C GLY A 217 -1.26 -13.46 -4.18
N PRO A 218 -0.83 -12.54 -5.05
CA PRO A 218 -0.16 -11.29 -4.71
C PRO A 218 -1.13 -10.19 -4.23
N SER A 219 -2.43 -10.29 -4.50
CA SER A 219 -3.40 -9.25 -4.14
C SER A 219 -4.83 -9.79 -3.95
N GLN A 220 -5.75 -8.97 -3.45
CA GLN A 220 -7.16 -9.35 -3.30
C GLN A 220 -7.82 -9.79 -4.63
N ALA A 221 -7.40 -9.20 -5.75
CA ALA A 221 -7.89 -9.60 -7.07
C ALA A 221 -7.57 -11.06 -7.36
N TYR A 222 -6.42 -11.55 -6.88
CA TYR A 222 -6.01 -12.94 -7.02
C TYR A 222 -6.67 -13.89 -6.05
N VAL A 223 -7.09 -13.42 -4.87
CA VAL A 223 -7.94 -14.22 -3.96
C VAL A 223 -9.31 -14.47 -4.62
N LYS A 224 -9.89 -13.44 -5.24
CA LYS A 224 -11.11 -13.56 -6.06
C LYS A 224 -10.91 -14.48 -7.27
N ALA A 225 -9.72 -14.50 -7.87
CA ALA A 225 -9.37 -15.41 -8.95
C ALA A 225 -9.13 -16.86 -8.48
N GLY A 226 -8.97 -17.09 -7.18
CA GLY A 226 -8.87 -18.42 -6.58
C GLY A 226 -7.59 -18.70 -5.81
N SER A 227 -6.74 -17.71 -5.50
CA SER A 227 -5.67 -17.88 -4.49
C SER A 227 -6.29 -18.02 -3.10
N LEU A 228 -5.57 -18.62 -2.15
CA LEU A 228 -6.13 -18.93 -0.84
C LEU A 228 -6.31 -17.68 0.02
N ALA A 229 -5.29 -16.84 0.11
CA ALA A 229 -5.35 -15.62 0.90
C ALA A 229 -4.39 -14.56 0.36
N SER A 230 -4.61 -13.31 0.71
CA SER A 230 -3.68 -12.22 0.45
C SER A 230 -3.90 -11.09 1.46
N GLY A 231 -2.80 -10.50 1.93
CA GLY A 231 -2.84 -9.24 2.66
C GLY A 231 -3.18 -8.07 1.73
N TYR A 232 -3.79 -7.03 2.30
CA TYR A 232 -4.07 -5.78 1.62
C TYR A 232 -4.11 -4.62 2.62
N ALA A 233 -3.84 -3.41 2.12
CA ALA A 233 -4.04 -2.18 2.88
C ALA A 233 -5.51 -1.70 2.78
N PRO A 234 -6.27 -1.61 3.89
CA PRO A 234 -7.61 -1.03 3.89
C PRO A 234 -7.58 0.47 3.59
N PHE A 235 -8.59 0.96 2.85
CA PHE A 235 -8.66 2.39 2.49
C PHE A 235 -8.63 3.37 3.68
N PRO A 236 -9.30 3.10 4.82
CA PRO A 236 -9.19 3.97 6.00
C PRO A 236 -7.74 4.12 6.48
N GLY A 237 -7.02 3.01 6.70
CA GLY A 237 -5.62 3.05 7.10
C GLY A 237 -4.70 3.72 6.07
N MET A 238 -4.99 3.58 4.77
CA MET A 238 -4.26 4.33 3.74
C MET A 238 -4.50 5.84 3.82
N ALA A 239 -5.71 6.28 4.16
CA ALA A 239 -6.05 7.68 4.31
C ALA A 239 -5.42 8.28 5.57
N GLU A 240 -5.39 7.55 6.68
CA GLU A 240 -4.68 7.93 7.90
C GLU A 240 -3.17 8.08 7.64
N ALA A 241 -2.53 7.08 7.04
CA ALA A 241 -1.11 7.17 6.67
C ALA A 241 -0.81 8.32 5.70
N ALA A 242 -1.74 8.63 4.79
CA ALA A 242 -1.60 9.78 3.89
C ALA A 242 -1.75 11.12 4.63
N ALA A 243 -2.67 11.21 5.59
CA ALA A 243 -2.82 12.38 6.45
C ALA A 243 -1.54 12.62 7.25
N ASP A 244 -0.97 11.59 7.88
CA ASP A 244 0.29 11.71 8.64
C ASP A 244 1.44 12.26 7.79
N LYS A 245 1.58 11.79 6.55
CA LYS A 245 2.58 12.29 5.60
C LYS A 245 2.32 13.73 5.18
N LEU A 246 1.06 14.13 5.06
CA LEU A 246 0.69 15.52 4.78
C LEU A 246 0.96 16.43 5.97
N HIS A 247 0.64 16.02 7.20
CA HIS A 247 0.99 16.77 8.41
C HIS A 247 2.51 16.94 8.53
N HIS A 248 3.29 15.90 8.22
CA HIS A 248 4.74 16.00 8.14
C HIS A 248 5.19 17.03 7.10
N TYR A 249 4.59 16.99 5.90
CA TYR A 249 4.88 17.97 4.84
C TYR A 249 4.55 19.40 5.26
N PHE A 250 3.39 19.65 5.88
CA PHE A 250 3.03 20.98 6.37
C PHE A 250 4.00 21.49 7.44
N ALA A 251 4.53 20.60 8.27
CA ALA A 251 5.46 20.96 9.34
C ALA A 251 6.91 21.16 8.85
N LYS A 252 7.35 20.42 7.82
CA LYS A 252 8.76 20.34 7.40
C LYS A 252 9.05 20.92 6.01
N GLY A 253 8.02 21.10 5.18
CA GLY A 253 8.16 21.50 3.78
C GLY A 253 8.69 20.40 2.86
N GLU A 254 8.82 19.17 3.36
CA GLU A 254 9.26 18.00 2.61
C GLU A 254 8.48 16.76 3.05
N PHE A 255 8.23 15.84 2.13
CA PHE A 255 7.60 14.57 2.44
C PHE A 255 8.58 13.57 3.05
N PRO A 256 8.13 12.73 4.00
CA PRO A 256 8.92 11.60 4.45
C PRO A 256 9.02 10.54 3.33
N VAL A 257 9.89 9.55 3.51
CA VAL A 257 10.00 8.43 2.57
C VAL A 257 8.66 7.70 2.39
N PRO A 258 8.40 7.10 1.21
CA PRO A 258 7.25 6.24 1.03
C PRO A 258 7.33 4.98 1.90
N ASP A 259 6.18 4.52 2.39
CA ASP A 259 6.05 3.32 3.22
C ASP A 259 4.67 2.66 3.04
N TYR A 260 4.53 1.50 3.68
CA TYR A 260 3.26 0.80 3.82
C TYR A 260 2.46 1.41 4.98
N PRO A 261 1.12 1.43 4.91
CA PRO A 261 0.30 1.70 6.08
C PRO A 261 0.58 0.70 7.20
N ASP A 262 0.49 1.14 8.45
CA ASP A 262 0.59 0.25 9.61
C ASP A 262 -0.56 -0.75 9.66
N GLN A 263 -1.75 -0.31 9.25
CA GLN A 263 -2.94 -1.13 9.17
C GLN A 263 -2.96 -1.96 7.90
N TYR A 264 -3.21 -3.26 8.06
CA TYR A 264 -3.46 -4.20 6.99
C TYR A 264 -4.68 -5.06 7.34
N SER A 265 -5.17 -5.81 6.37
CA SER A 265 -6.18 -6.83 6.60
C SER A 265 -5.95 -8.00 5.66
N VAL A 266 -6.56 -9.15 5.97
CA VAL A 266 -6.41 -10.36 5.17
C VAL A 266 -7.71 -10.70 4.45
N GLU A 267 -7.61 -10.92 3.14
CA GLU A 267 -8.68 -11.48 2.34
C GLU A 267 -8.47 -12.99 2.23
N ILE A 268 -9.51 -13.79 2.48
CA ILE A 268 -9.43 -15.26 2.48
C ILE A 268 -10.49 -15.86 1.58
N ASN A 269 -10.07 -16.76 0.70
CA ASN A 269 -10.99 -17.56 -0.10
C ASN A 269 -11.48 -18.78 0.69
N SER A 270 -12.60 -18.61 1.39
CA SER A 270 -13.22 -19.68 2.19
C SER A 270 -13.63 -20.91 1.37
N GLN A 271 -13.87 -20.76 0.05
CA GLN A 271 -14.21 -21.89 -0.82
C GLN A 271 -12.98 -22.76 -1.10
N VAL A 272 -11.83 -22.14 -1.35
CA VAL A 272 -10.55 -22.83 -1.56
C VAL A 272 -10.07 -23.51 -0.28
N ALA A 273 -10.17 -22.83 0.88
CA ALA A 273 -9.83 -23.46 2.15
C ALA A 273 -10.64 -24.73 2.41
N ARG A 274 -11.96 -24.67 2.18
CA ARG A 274 -12.85 -25.83 2.32
C ARG A 274 -12.51 -26.96 1.36
N SER A 275 -12.20 -26.66 0.09
CA SER A 275 -11.86 -27.71 -0.88
C SER A 275 -10.52 -28.40 -0.59
N LEU A 276 -9.62 -27.72 0.12
CA LEU A 276 -8.33 -28.26 0.57
C LEU A 276 -8.35 -28.80 2.00
N ASN A 277 -9.51 -28.79 2.68
CA ASN A 277 -9.66 -29.15 4.09
C ASN A 277 -8.71 -28.40 5.03
N ILE A 278 -8.49 -27.11 4.76
CA ILE A 278 -7.68 -26.24 5.60
C ILE A 278 -8.59 -25.62 6.66
N PRO A 279 -8.39 -25.93 7.96
CA PRO A 279 -9.11 -25.26 9.02
C PRO A 279 -8.61 -23.81 9.09
N LEU A 280 -9.51 -22.85 8.89
CA LEU A 280 -9.18 -21.45 9.03
C LEU A 280 -9.64 -20.96 10.40
N PRO A 281 -8.81 -20.19 11.12
CA PRO A 281 -9.30 -19.37 12.21
C PRO A 281 -10.32 -18.35 11.68
N ASP A 282 -11.13 -17.78 12.58
CA ASP A 282 -11.90 -16.60 12.21
C ASP A 282 -10.95 -15.43 11.89
N LYS A 283 -11.48 -14.44 11.18
CA LYS A 283 -10.67 -13.33 10.66
C LYS A 283 -9.98 -12.53 11.77
N GLU A 284 -10.69 -12.28 12.88
CA GLU A 284 -10.17 -11.47 13.99
C GLU A 284 -9.01 -12.20 14.68
N THR A 285 -9.17 -13.50 14.93
CA THR A 285 -8.08 -14.34 15.46
C THR A 285 -6.88 -14.35 14.53
N LEU A 286 -7.09 -14.47 13.21
CA LEU A 286 -5.99 -14.44 12.24
C LEU A 286 -5.22 -13.12 12.26
N GLU A 287 -5.93 -11.99 12.29
CA GLU A 287 -5.32 -10.67 12.32
C GLU A 287 -4.53 -10.46 13.64
N GLN A 288 -5.05 -10.90 14.78
CA GLN A 288 -4.34 -10.87 16.06
C GLN A 288 -3.07 -11.73 16.07
N GLU A 289 -3.12 -12.94 15.52
CA GLU A 289 -1.95 -13.82 15.40
C GLU A 289 -0.87 -13.19 14.50
N LEU A 290 -1.28 -12.52 13.42
CA LEU A 290 -0.37 -11.84 12.51
C LEU A 290 0.27 -10.61 13.16
N ASP A 291 -0.48 -9.82 13.93
CA ASP A 291 0.07 -8.67 14.66
C ASP A 291 1.11 -9.09 15.69
N GLN A 292 0.84 -10.18 16.42
CA GLN A 292 1.80 -10.74 17.38
C GLN A 292 3.06 -11.27 16.69
N ALA A 293 2.89 -12.02 15.59
CA ALA A 293 4.00 -12.51 14.80
C ALA A 293 4.85 -11.36 14.27
N ARG A 294 4.21 -10.34 13.67
CA ARG A 294 4.88 -9.15 13.15
C ARG A 294 5.67 -8.41 14.23
N ALA A 295 5.06 -8.14 15.38
CA ALA A 295 5.72 -7.45 16.50
C ALA A 295 6.94 -8.23 17.02
N GLN A 296 6.86 -9.55 17.07
CA GLN A 296 7.98 -10.40 17.48
C GLN A 296 9.18 -10.28 16.53
N PHE A 297 8.94 -10.07 15.23
CA PHE A 297 10.00 -9.93 14.23
C PHE A 297 10.52 -8.49 14.11
N GLU A 298 9.65 -7.48 14.18
CA GLU A 298 10.06 -6.08 14.18
C GLU A 298 10.90 -5.74 15.43
N GLY A 299 10.52 -6.25 16.61
CA GLY A 299 11.29 -6.07 17.86
C GLY A 299 12.59 -6.87 17.95
N SER A 300 12.93 -7.68 16.92
CA SER A 300 14.20 -8.42 16.82
C SER A 300 15.23 -7.74 15.91
N GLU A 301 14.85 -6.63 15.26
CA GLU A 301 15.73 -5.81 14.39
C GLU A 301 16.32 -4.57 15.11
N GLU A 302 16.01 -4.35 16.41
CA GLU A 302 16.67 -3.36 17.30
C GLU A 302 17.76 -3.99 18.19
#